data_AF-A0A355EIY4-F1
#
_entry.id   AF-A0A355EIY4-F1
#
_cell.length_a   1.000
_cell.length_b   1.000
_cell.length_c   1.000
_cell.angle_alpha   90.00
_cell.angle_beta   90.00
_cell.angle_gamma   90.00
#
_symmetry.space_group_name_H-M   'P 1'
#
loop_
_entity.id
_entity.type
_entity.pdbx_description
1 polymer ?
#
loop_
_entity_poly.entity_id
_entity_poly.type
_entity_poly.pdbx_seq_one_letter_code
_entity_poly.pdbx_strand_id
1 'polypeptide(L)'
;MEIRIKKTGSRVLTGNVSGTVNTYTVIEDGREFLLTRTSHTHGSSIGIADKEGILYVESDDCRVHHQVAVPSGACGLNTDDEVVEGLSPLALRAVLMADQCNESAEITITTRETQVT
;
A
#
# COMPACT_ATOMS: atom_id res chain seq x y z
N MET A 1 9.13 16.99 -2.80
CA MET A 1 8.24 15.85 -2.54
C MET A 1 8.01 15.74 -1.05
N GLU A 2 6.75 15.65 -0.65
CA GLU A 2 6.35 15.39 0.73
C GLU A 2 5.37 14.20 0.78
N ILE A 3 5.66 13.24 1.65
CA ILE A 3 4.78 12.09 1.92
C ILE A 3 4.47 12.07 3.41
N ARG A 4 3.19 12.10 3.76
CA ARG A 4 2.71 11.97 5.14
C ARG A 4 1.95 10.66 5.28
N ILE A 5 2.24 9.90 6.33
CA ILE A 5 1.65 8.58 6.56
C ILE A 5 1.22 8.48 8.01
N LYS A 6 -0.02 8.06 8.23
CA LYS A 6 -0.56 7.86 9.57
C LYS A 6 -1.40 6.61 9.62
N LYS A 7 -1.15 5.75 10.60
CA LYS A 7 -2.05 4.63 10.91
C LYS A 7 -3.36 5.18 11.47
N THR A 8 -4.47 4.85 10.82
CA THR A 8 -5.82 5.35 11.16
C THR A 8 -6.76 4.24 11.61
N GLY A 9 -6.42 2.98 11.35
CA GLY A 9 -7.23 1.85 11.75
C GLY A 9 -6.40 0.58 11.98
N SER A 10 -6.94 -0.32 12.80
CA SER A 10 -6.44 -1.68 12.97
C SER A 10 -7.62 -2.59 13.23
N ARG A 11 -7.70 -3.69 12.48
CA ARG A 11 -8.72 -4.72 12.64
C ARG A 11 -8.06 -6.09 12.67
N VAL A 12 -8.39 -6.89 13.67
CA VAL A 12 -7.99 -8.29 13.72
C VAL A 12 -8.87 -9.10 12.75
N LEU A 13 -8.24 -9.89 11.89
CA LEU A 13 -8.92 -10.89 11.08
C LEU A 13 -9.08 -12.16 11.93
N THR A 14 -10.34 -12.54 12.16
CA THR A 14 -10.72 -13.75 12.88
C THR A 14 -11.27 -14.77 11.89
N GLY A 15 -10.86 -16.04 12.01
CA GLY A 15 -11.26 -17.10 11.08
C GLY A 15 -10.13 -18.09 10.79
N ASN A 16 -10.24 -18.83 9.69
CA ASN A 16 -9.27 -19.87 9.29
C ASN A 16 -7.86 -19.32 9.02
N VAL A 17 -7.75 -18.05 8.66
CA VAL A 17 -6.49 -17.33 8.50
C VAL A 17 -6.52 -16.14 9.45
N SER A 18 -5.83 -16.27 10.58
CA SER A 18 -5.68 -15.18 11.54
C SER A 18 -4.67 -14.16 11.05
N GLY A 19 -4.95 -12.89 11.32
CA GLY A 19 -4.10 -11.80 10.89
C GLY A 19 -4.58 -10.44 11.38
N THR A 20 -3.97 -9.39 10.84
CA THR A 20 -4.30 -8.00 11.13
C THR A 20 -4.38 -7.24 9.83
N VAL A 21 -5.39 -6.38 9.71
CA VAL A 21 -5.47 -5.35 8.68
C VAL A 21 -5.25 -4.01 9.34
N ASN A 22 -4.12 -3.39 9.06
CA ASN A 22 -3.84 -2.02 9.45
C ASN A 22 -4.24 -1.08 8.31
N THR A 23 -4.85 0.05 8.63
CA THR A 23 -5.23 1.07 7.65
C THR A 23 -4.38 2.31 7.84
N TYR A 24 -3.87 2.86 6.75
CA TYR A 24 -2.98 4.01 6.70
C TYR A 24 -3.56 5.06 5.78
N THR A 25 -3.66 6.29 6.28
CA THR A 25 -3.83 7.46 5.42
C THR A 25 -2.45 7.86 4.92
N VAL A 26 -2.30 7.94 3.61
CA VAL A 26 -1.10 8.38 2.90
C VAL A 26 -1.44 9.63 2.13
N ILE A 27 -0.74 10.73 2.39
CA ILE A 27 -0.87 11.97 1.63
C ILE A 27 0.46 12.19 0.90
N GLU A 28 0.43 12.18 -0.43
CA GLU A 28 1.60 12.42 -1.27
C GLU A 28 1.33 13.58 -2.22
N ASP A 29 2.12 14.64 -2.11
CA ASP A 29 2.00 15.87 -2.93
C ASP A 29 0.54 16.37 -3.07
N GLY A 30 -0.22 16.31 -1.96
CA GLY A 30 -1.60 16.79 -1.86
C GLY A 30 -2.68 15.77 -2.27
N ARG A 31 -2.31 14.56 -2.70
CA ARG A 31 -3.25 13.47 -2.99
C ARG A 31 -3.33 12.53 -1.81
N GLU A 32 -4.55 12.18 -1.41
CA GLU A 32 -4.81 11.26 -0.31
C GLU A 32 -5.15 9.86 -0.83
N PHE A 33 -4.53 8.86 -0.22
CA PHE A 33 -4.78 7.44 -0.44
C PHE A 33 -5.05 6.77 0.91
N LEU A 34 -6.07 5.92 0.95
CA LEU A 34 -6.33 5.07 2.11
C LEU A 34 -5.84 3.66 1.79
N LEU A 35 -4.68 3.29 2.35
CA LEU A 35 -4.02 2.03 2.08
C LEU A 35 -4.26 1.03 3.21
N THR A 36 -4.39 -0.25 2.87
CA THR A 36 -4.47 -1.33 3.84
C THR A 36 -3.21 -2.16 3.79
N ARG A 37 -2.70 -2.55 4.96
CA ARG A 37 -1.65 -3.54 5.12
C ARG A 37 -2.26 -4.77 5.79
N THR A 38 -2.42 -5.83 5.03
CA THR A 38 -2.93 -7.10 5.54
C THR A 38 -1.74 -8.00 5.83
N SER A 39 -1.66 -8.50 7.05
CA SER A 39 -0.61 -9.42 7.51
C SER A 39 -1.27 -10.64 8.15
N HIS A 40 -0.96 -11.84 7.66
CA HIS A 40 -1.44 -13.11 8.20
C HIS A 40 -0.34 -14.18 8.15
N THR A 41 -0.59 -15.35 8.73
CA THR A 41 0.42 -16.43 8.85
C THR A 41 1.07 -16.85 7.53
N HIS A 42 0.36 -16.77 6.41
CA HIS A 42 0.84 -17.20 5.09
C HIS A 42 1.44 -16.08 4.23
N GLY A 43 1.52 -14.83 4.72
CA GLY A 43 2.00 -13.72 3.90
C GLY A 43 1.40 -12.37 4.27
N SER A 44 1.67 -11.39 3.42
CA SER A 44 1.20 -10.02 3.61
C SER A 44 0.98 -9.33 2.28
N SER A 45 0.05 -8.40 2.23
CA SER A 45 -0.26 -7.61 1.04
C SER A 45 -0.51 -6.15 1.42
N ILE A 46 -0.34 -5.26 0.44
CA ILE A 46 -0.86 -3.90 0.51
C ILE A 46 -2.04 -3.82 -0.45
N GLY A 47 -3.10 -3.10 -0.09
CA GLY A 47 -4.22 -2.81 -0.98
C GLY A 47 -4.74 -1.39 -0.78
N ILE A 48 -5.76 -1.02 -1.54
CA ILE A 48 -6.55 0.20 -1.30
C ILE A 48 -7.74 -0.17 -0.41
N ALA A 49 -8.05 0.64 0.59
CA ALA A 49 -9.22 0.41 1.43
C ALA A 49 -10.50 0.36 0.58
N ASP A 50 -11.39 -0.57 0.94
CA ASP A 50 -12.67 -0.81 0.26
C ASP A 50 -12.57 -1.20 -1.23
N LYS A 51 -11.36 -1.58 -1.71
CA LYS A 51 -11.14 -2.17 -3.03
C LYS A 51 -10.56 -3.57 -2.90
N GLU A 52 -11.00 -4.47 -3.79
CA GLU A 52 -10.35 -5.76 -3.98
C GLU A 52 -9.04 -5.58 -4.75
N GLY A 53 -8.08 -6.49 -4.52
CA GLY A 53 -6.80 -6.49 -5.21
C GLY A 53 -5.62 -6.16 -4.31
N ILE A 54 -4.44 -6.07 -4.93
CA ILE A 54 -3.18 -5.76 -4.26
C ILE A 54 -2.46 -4.61 -4.97
N LEU A 55 -1.67 -3.88 -4.19
CA LEU A 55 -0.71 -2.91 -4.69
C LEU A 55 0.67 -3.55 -4.76
N TYR A 56 1.36 -3.31 -5.88
CA TYR A 56 2.75 -3.70 -6.07
C TYR A 56 3.50 -2.63 -6.86
N VAL A 57 4.84 -2.72 -6.85
CA VAL A 57 5.68 -1.86 -7.68
C VAL A 57 6.08 -2.65 -8.91
N GLU A 58 5.66 -2.21 -10.09
CA GLU A 58 6.09 -2.79 -11.36
C GLU A 58 7.55 -2.41 -11.62
N SER A 59 8.36 -3.39 -11.99
CA SER A 59 9.81 -3.21 -12.17
C SER A 59 10.14 -2.50 -13.48
N ASP A 60 9.30 -2.67 -14.50
CA ASP A 60 9.55 -2.13 -15.83
C ASP A 60 9.35 -0.60 -15.91
N ASP A 61 8.38 -0.05 -15.18
CA ASP A 61 8.07 1.38 -15.20
C ASP A 61 8.27 2.09 -13.85
N CYS A 62 8.65 1.34 -12.80
CA CYS A 62 8.82 1.83 -11.43
C CYS A 62 7.59 2.53 -10.87
N ARG A 63 6.38 2.13 -11.28
CA ARG A 63 5.11 2.70 -10.80
C ARG A 63 4.40 1.76 -9.86
N VAL A 64 3.46 2.33 -9.09
CA VAL A 64 2.56 1.54 -8.26
C VAL A 64 1.40 1.07 -9.12
N HIS A 65 1.20 -0.24 -9.17
CA HIS A 65 0.11 -0.89 -9.87
C HIS A 65 -0.90 -1.45 -8.88
N HIS A 66 -2.16 -1.50 -9.30
CA HIS A 66 -3.26 -2.14 -8.61
C HIS A 66 -3.74 -3.33 -9.44
N GLN A 67 -3.60 -4.53 -8.89
CA GLN A 67 -3.95 -5.78 -9.56
C GLN A 67 -5.14 -6.44 -8.87
N VAL A 68 -6.17 -6.74 -9.66
CA VAL A 68 -7.38 -7.44 -9.23
C VAL A 68 -7.46 -8.78 -9.98
N ALA A 69 -7.52 -9.88 -9.24
CA ALA A 69 -7.77 -11.18 -9.85
C ALA A 69 -9.26 -11.32 -10.19
N VAL A 70 -9.58 -11.50 -11.47
CA VAL A 70 -10.93 -11.66 -11.97
C VAL A 70 -11.16 -13.11 -12.37
N PRO A 71 -12.11 -13.82 -11.73
CA PRO A 71 -12.48 -15.16 -12.16
C PRO A 71 -13.00 -15.12 -13.59
N SER A 72 -12.31 -15.78 -14.52
CA SER A 72 -12.82 -15.98 -15.87
C SER A 72 -13.62 -17.29 -15.93
N GLY A 73 -14.60 -17.38 -16.83
CA GLY A 73 -15.35 -18.63 -17.06
C GLY A 73 -14.53 -19.78 -17.64
N ALA A 74 -13.26 -19.54 -17.99
CA ALA A 74 -12.29 -20.53 -18.44
C ALA A 74 -11.34 -20.92 -17.31
N CYS A 75 -10.54 -21.98 -17.49
CA CYS A 75 -9.50 -22.41 -16.54
C CYS A 75 -8.33 -21.38 -16.37
N GLY A 76 -8.51 -20.15 -16.85
CA GLY A 76 -7.54 -19.06 -16.74
C GLY A 76 -7.93 -18.07 -15.63
N LEU A 77 -6.93 -17.55 -14.93
CA LEU A 77 -7.08 -16.38 -14.07
C LEU A 77 -6.80 -15.16 -14.94
N ASN A 78 -7.80 -14.27 -15.07
CA ASN A 78 -7.56 -12.95 -15.63
C ASN A 78 -7.16 -12.01 -14.51
N THR A 79 -6.33 -11.03 -14.83
CA THR A 79 -5.93 -9.97 -13.90
C THR A 79 -6.21 -8.64 -14.56
N ASP A 80 -7.04 -7.82 -13.91
CA ASP A 80 -7.15 -6.42 -14.26
C ASP A 80 -6.03 -5.69 -13.54
N ASP A 81 -5.23 -4.93 -14.29
CA ASP A 81 -4.00 -4.31 -13.82
C ASP A 81 -3.95 -2.84 -14.27
N GLU A 82 -3.82 -1.93 -13.31
CA GLU A 82 -3.86 -0.49 -13.58
C GLU A 82 -2.79 0.28 -12.79
N VAL A 83 -2.25 1.33 -13.39
CA VAL A 83 -1.33 2.27 -12.72
C VAL A 83 -2.11 3.15 -11.74
N VAL A 84 -1.61 3.27 -10.51
CA VAL A 84 -2.14 4.17 -9.48
C VAL A 84 -1.45 5.53 -9.57
N GLU A 85 -2.06 6.45 -10.30
CA GLU A 85 -1.50 7.78 -10.54
C GLU A 85 -1.35 8.63 -9.27
N GLY A 86 -0.12 9.09 -9.02
CA GLY A 86 0.23 9.95 -7.90
C GLY A 86 0.59 9.21 -6.60
N LEU A 87 0.65 7.88 -6.62
CA LEU A 87 1.18 7.09 -5.51
C LEU A 87 2.55 6.53 -5.89
N SER A 88 3.59 6.93 -5.17
CA SER A 88 4.96 6.51 -5.47
C SER A 88 5.33 5.17 -4.82
N PRO A 89 6.33 4.46 -5.37
CA PRO A 89 6.94 3.33 -4.69
C PRO A 89 7.47 3.67 -3.29
N LEU A 90 7.89 4.93 -3.05
CA LEU A 90 8.38 5.36 -1.75
C LEU A 90 7.26 5.40 -0.71
N ALA A 91 6.05 5.82 -1.09
CA ALA A 91 4.89 5.79 -0.22
C ALA A 91 4.55 4.36 0.23
N LEU A 92 4.58 3.38 -0.68
CA LEU A 92 4.39 1.97 -0.31
C LEU A 92 5.46 1.46 0.65
N ARG A 93 6.74 1.76 0.37
CA ARG A 93 7.85 1.39 1.26
C ARG A 93 7.67 1.99 2.65
N ALA A 94 7.22 3.23 2.72
CA ALA A 94 7.03 3.92 3.98
C ALA A 94 5.84 3.37 4.78
N VAL A 95 4.75 2.92 4.13
CA VAL A 95 3.69 2.13 4.79
C VAL A 95 4.23 0.82 5.35
N LEU A 96 5.07 0.11 4.60
CA LEU A 96 5.71 -1.13 5.09
C LEU A 96 6.57 -0.86 6.33
N MET A 97 7.36 0.21 6.32
CA MET A 97 8.19 0.58 7.46
C MET A 97 7.33 0.98 8.66
N ALA A 98 6.26 1.76 8.46
CA ALA A 98 5.33 2.14 9.52
C ALA A 98 4.68 0.91 10.18
N ASP A 99 4.29 -0.08 9.37
CA ASP A 99 3.72 -1.35 9.85
C ASP A 99 4.72 -2.18 10.63
N GLN A 100 5.94 -2.37 10.09
CA GLN A 100 7.00 -3.17 10.72
C GLN A 100 7.49 -2.58 12.05
N CYS A 101 7.56 -1.25 12.15
CA CYS A 101 7.93 -0.56 13.38
C CYS A 101 6.77 -0.41 14.36
N ASN A 102 5.56 -0.85 14.00
CA ASN A 102 4.32 -0.60 14.74
C ASN A 102 4.16 0.89 15.12
N GLU A 103 4.50 1.76 14.17
CA GLU A 103 4.47 3.21 14.38
C GLU A 103 3.01 3.69 14.44
N SER A 104 2.73 4.54 15.43
CA SER A 104 1.40 5.09 15.69
C SER A 104 1.33 6.60 15.47
N ALA A 105 2.49 7.28 15.47
CA ALA A 105 2.60 8.68 15.09
C ALA A 105 2.49 8.87 13.57
N GLU A 106 2.25 10.11 13.15
CA GLU A 106 2.38 10.48 11.74
C GLU A 106 3.86 10.52 11.35
N ILE A 107 4.20 9.83 10.26
CA ILE A 107 5.52 9.86 9.64
C ILE A 107 5.47 10.87 8.50
N THR A 108 6.44 11.77 8.44
CA THR A 108 6.62 12.70 7.32
C THR A 108 7.96 12.42 6.65
N ILE A 109 7.93 12.18 5.34
CA ILE A 109 9.10 12.02 4.49
C ILE A 109 9.21 13.25 3.62
N THR A 110 10.33 13.96 3.76
CA THR A 110 10.69 15.11 2.93
C THR A 110 11.99 14.83 2.21
N THR A 111 12.05 15.10 0.92
CA THR A 111 13.34 15.20 0.22
C THR A 111 14.00 16.53 0.56
N ARG A 112 15.18 16.50 1.20
CA ARG A 112 16.07 17.67 1.16
C ARG A 112 16.78 17.66 -0.18
N GLU A 113 16.61 18.71 -0.96
CA GLU A 113 17.53 18.98 -2.06
C GLU A 113 18.89 19.29 -1.43
N THR A 114 19.85 18.37 -1.57
CA THR A 114 21.23 18.69 -1.27
C THR A 114 21.66 19.72 -2.31
N GLN A 115 21.68 21.01 -1.93
CA GLN A 115 22.35 22.04 -2.71
C GLN A 115 23.84 21.69 -2.76
N VAL A 116 24.25 21.00 -3.83
CA VAL A 116 25.66 20.84 -4.15
C VAL A 116 26.15 22.21 -4.59
N THR A 117 26.90 22.87 -3.71
CA THR A 117 27.53 24.17 -3.96
C THR A 117 28.85 23.98 -4.68
#